data_AF-A0A7S1S3T1-F1
#
_entry.id   AF-A0A7S1S3T1-F1
#
_cell.length_a   1.000
_cell.length_b   1.000
_cell.length_c   1.000
_cell.angle_alpha   90.00
_cell.angle_beta   90.00
_cell.angle_gamma   90.00
#
_symmetry.space_group_name_H-M   'P 1'
#
loop_
_entity.id
_entity.type
_entity.pdbx_description
1 polymer ?
#
loop_
_entity_poly.entity_id
_entity_poly.type
_entity_poly.pdbx_seq_one_letter_code
_entity_poly.pdbx_strand_id
1 'polypeptide(L)'
;RTDSAGGWKLCPELKPTAEVNATPGFFVACGSCTRDTAGCVTSPNYPMNYTGHEACYIDVTGDVEAIQVEDFATEASYDMLWVNGQNYSGSEGPDGIRPSGQLVWS
;
A
#
# COMPACT_ATOMS: atom_id res chain seq x y z
N ARG A 1 -24.43 7.92 2.55
CA ARG A 1 -22.98 8.07 2.77
C ARG A 1 -22.38 6.84 2.11
N THR A 2 -21.69 7.00 1.00
CA THR A 2 -20.97 5.89 0.39
C THR A 2 -19.57 5.97 0.97
N ASP A 3 -19.25 5.08 1.90
CA ASP A 3 -17.92 4.96 2.53
C ASP A 3 -16.93 4.37 1.50
N SER A 4 -16.83 4.99 0.33
CA SER A 4 -16.03 4.55 -0.80
C SER A 4 -15.30 5.73 -1.43
N ALA A 5 -14.00 5.58 -1.63
CA ALA A 5 -13.15 6.56 -2.30
C ALA A 5 -12.41 5.92 -3.49
N GLY A 6 -11.66 6.73 -4.24
CA GLY A 6 -11.12 6.39 -5.56
C GLY A 6 -10.17 5.19 -5.60
N GLY A 7 -9.61 4.79 -4.46
CA GLY A 7 -8.64 3.72 -4.37
C GLY A 7 -7.22 4.22 -4.24
N TRP A 8 -6.29 3.29 -4.05
CA TRP A 8 -4.87 3.60 -3.90
C TRP A 8 -4.02 2.51 -4.50
N LYS A 9 -2.80 2.88 -4.93
CA LYS A 9 -1.80 1.98 -5.49
C LYS A 9 -0.40 2.37 -5.02
N LEU A 10 0.26 1.43 -4.35
CA LEU A 10 1.61 1.56 -3.80
C LEU A 10 2.54 0.56 -4.49
N CYS A 11 3.62 1.04 -5.07
CA CYS A 11 4.63 0.23 -5.73
C CYS A 11 5.94 0.27 -4.92
N PRO A 12 6.66 -0.86 -4.80
CA PRO A 12 7.95 -0.86 -4.13
C PRO A 12 9.03 -0.29 -5.07
N GLU A 13 9.76 0.73 -4.62
CA GLU A 13 11.04 1.10 -5.22
C GLU A 13 12.12 0.15 -4.68
N LEU A 14 12.67 -0.69 -5.55
CA LEU A 14 13.63 -1.73 -5.17
C LEU A 14 15.06 -1.22 -5.36
N LYS A 15 15.95 -1.58 -4.42
CA LYS A 15 17.38 -1.35 -4.64
C LYS A 15 17.88 -2.18 -5.84
N PRO A 16 18.81 -1.64 -6.66
CA PRO A 16 19.44 -2.39 -7.76
C PRO A 16 20.23 -3.64 -7.32
N THR A 17 20.46 -3.81 -6.02
CA THR A 17 21.17 -4.94 -5.43
C THR A 17 20.18 -6.02 -5.01
N ALA A 18 19.66 -6.80 -5.95
CA ALA A 18 18.85 -7.96 -5.61
C ALA A 18 19.74 -9.06 -4.99
N GLU A 19 19.62 -9.28 -3.68
CA GLU A 19 20.06 -10.53 -3.07
C GLU A 19 19.29 -11.70 -3.75
N VAL A 20 20.04 -12.62 -4.35
CA VAL A 20 19.56 -13.67 -5.27
C VAL A 20 18.56 -14.67 -4.64
N ASN A 21 18.33 -14.59 -3.33
CA ASN A 21 17.54 -15.56 -2.57
C ASN A 21 16.15 -15.07 -2.11
N ALA A 22 15.80 -13.80 -2.31
CA ALA A 22 14.48 -13.27 -1.98
C ALA A 22 13.95 -12.38 -3.12
N THR A 23 12.64 -12.40 -3.35
CA THR A 23 11.99 -11.43 -4.24
C THR A 23 11.59 -10.22 -3.40
N PRO A 24 12.35 -9.11 -3.42
CA PRO A 24 12.01 -7.95 -2.62
C PRO A 24 10.72 -7.29 -3.14
N GLY A 25 10.00 -6.62 -2.26
CA GLY A 25 8.78 -5.89 -2.60
C GLY A 25 7.67 -6.06 -1.58
N PHE A 26 6.45 -5.75 -2.02
CA PHE A 26 5.24 -5.81 -1.20
C PHE A 26 4.46 -7.09 -1.43
N PHE A 27 3.92 -7.66 -0.36
CA PHE A 27 3.10 -8.86 -0.38
C PHE A 27 1.89 -8.68 0.53
N VAL A 28 0.70 -9.02 0.04
CA VAL A 28 -0.50 -8.99 0.88
C VAL A 28 -0.44 -10.17 1.84
N ALA A 29 -0.24 -9.89 3.13
CA ALA A 29 -0.17 -10.90 4.18
C ALA A 29 -1.57 -11.48 4.45
N CYS A 30 -2.55 -10.59 4.61
CA CYS A 30 -3.97 -10.91 4.75
C CYS A 30 -4.86 -9.69 4.51
N GLY A 31 -6.16 -9.93 4.36
CA GLY A 31 -7.16 -8.90 4.13
C GLY A 31 -7.54 -8.75 2.65
N SER A 32 -8.17 -7.62 2.33
CA SER A 32 -8.86 -7.42 1.04
C SER A 32 -7.99 -6.82 -0.07
N CYS A 33 -6.82 -6.25 0.27
CA CYS A 33 -5.93 -5.64 -0.73
C CYS A 33 -5.46 -6.64 -1.78
N THR A 34 -5.14 -6.13 -2.97
CA THR A 34 -4.68 -6.99 -4.07
C THR A 34 -3.29 -6.59 -4.53
N ARG A 35 -2.52 -7.57 -5.00
CA ARG A 35 -1.20 -7.34 -5.58
C ARG A 35 -1.29 -7.54 -7.09
N ASP A 36 -0.89 -6.53 -7.85
CA ASP A 36 -0.90 -6.60 -9.31
C ASP A 36 0.33 -7.36 -9.85
N THR A 37 0.36 -7.53 -11.17
CA THR A 37 1.45 -8.21 -11.87
C THR A 37 2.77 -7.42 -11.89
N ALA A 38 2.72 -6.11 -11.65
CA ALA A 38 3.91 -5.26 -11.50
C ALA A 38 4.51 -5.34 -10.09
N GLY A 39 3.81 -5.98 -9.15
CA GLY A 39 4.24 -6.13 -7.76
C GLY A 39 3.79 -4.98 -6.87
N CYS A 40 2.91 -4.11 -7.36
CA CYS A 40 2.28 -3.06 -6.56
C CYS A 40 1.11 -3.64 -5.76
N VAL A 41 0.87 -3.10 -4.57
CA VAL A 41 -0.30 -3.42 -3.77
C VAL A 41 -1.31 -2.29 -3.91
N THR A 42 -2.58 -2.68 -4.01
CA THR A 42 -3.69 -1.78 -4.30
C THR A 42 -4.83 -1.98 -3.32
N SER A 43 -5.66 -0.94 -3.19
CA SER A 43 -6.97 -1.06 -2.57
C SER A 43 -7.81 -2.14 -3.26
N PRO A 44 -8.79 -2.73 -2.56
CA PRO A 44 -9.71 -3.67 -3.20
C PRO A 44 -10.40 -3.03 -4.41
N ASN A 45 -10.58 -3.80 -5.47
CA ASN A 45 -11.22 -3.39 -6.72
C ASN A 45 -10.51 -2.32 -7.57
N TYR A 46 -9.32 -1.86 -7.18
CA TYR A 46 -8.55 -0.86 -7.93
C TYR A 46 -8.46 -1.22 -9.44
N PRO A 47 -8.72 -0.28 -10.38
CA PRO A 47 -8.85 1.17 -10.21
C PRO A 47 -10.26 1.67 -9.86
N MET A 48 -11.19 0.77 -9.53
CA MET A 48 -12.50 1.15 -9.02
C MET A 48 -12.41 1.46 -7.52
N ASN A 49 -13.44 2.13 -7.00
CA ASN A 49 -13.52 2.43 -5.59
C ASN A 49 -13.49 1.16 -4.73
N TYR A 50 -12.80 1.27 -3.60
CA TYR A 50 -12.93 0.30 -2.51
C TYR A 50 -14.26 0.48 -1.78
N THR A 51 -14.61 -0.45 -0.90
CA THR A 51 -15.84 -0.38 -0.11
C THR A 51 -15.56 -0.20 1.38
N GLY A 52 -16.54 0.25 2.15
CA GLY A 52 -16.35 0.49 3.57
C GLY A 52 -16.02 -0.79 4.35
N HIS A 53 -15.31 -0.63 5.48
CA HIS A 53 -14.91 -1.72 6.40
C HIS A 53 -13.93 -2.75 5.81
N GLU A 54 -13.13 -2.33 4.83
CA GLU A 54 -12.07 -3.15 4.27
C GLU A 54 -10.75 -2.87 5.00
N ALA A 55 -9.93 -3.91 5.18
CA ALA A 55 -8.64 -3.79 5.83
C ALA A 55 -7.66 -4.81 5.29
N CYS A 56 -6.37 -4.49 5.32
CA CYS A 56 -5.32 -5.41 4.94
C CYS A 56 -3.98 -5.13 5.61
N TYR A 57 -3.14 -6.15 5.61
CA TYR A 57 -1.78 -6.12 6.11
C TYR A 57 -0.83 -6.44 4.97
N ILE A 58 0.20 -5.62 4.80
CA ILE A 58 1.13 -5.69 3.68
C ILE A 58 2.53 -5.90 4.23
N ASP A 59 3.09 -7.07 3.95
CA ASP A 59 4.46 -7.39 4.29
C ASP A 59 5.43 -6.75 3.31
N VAL A 60 6.53 -6.25 3.85
CA VAL A 60 7.66 -5.69 3.10
C VAL A 60 8.80 -6.69 3.21
N THR A 61 9.20 -7.25 2.07
CA THR A 61 10.27 -8.26 2.00
C THR A 61 11.48 -7.69 1.26
N GLY A 62 12.68 -8.00 1.76
CA GLY A 62 13.95 -7.62 1.13
C GLY A 62 14.21 -6.11 1.06
N ASP A 63 15.04 -5.70 0.11
CA ASP A 63 15.51 -4.31 -0.02
C ASP A 63 14.52 -3.42 -0.79
N VAL A 64 13.48 -2.97 -0.10
CA VAL A 64 12.63 -1.85 -0.54
C VAL A 64 13.24 -0.54 -0.05
N GLU A 65 13.58 0.34 -1.00
CA GLU A 65 14.17 1.65 -0.76
C GLU A 65 13.11 2.69 -0.39
N ALA A 66 11.98 2.71 -1.11
CA ALA A 66 10.88 3.63 -0.86
C ALA A 66 9.54 3.07 -1.35
N ILE A 67 8.46 3.68 -0.89
CA ILE A 67 7.12 3.53 -1.47
C ILE A 67 6.99 4.54 -2.59
N GLN A 68 6.66 4.06 -3.79
CA GLN A 68 6.20 4.90 -4.88
C GLN A 68 4.67 4.90 -4.90
N VAL A 69 4.06 6.07 -4.72
CA VAL A 69 2.60 6.23 -4.78
C VAL A 69 2.19 6.54 -6.21
N GLU A 70 1.50 5.60 -6.86
CA GLU A 70 0.91 5.86 -8.18
C GLU A 70 -0.46 6.53 -8.08
N ASP A 71 -1.24 6.16 -7.07
CA ASP A 71 -2.56 6.72 -6.78
C ASP A 71 -2.85 6.65 -5.29
N PHE A 72 -3.53 7.66 -4.77
CA PHE A 72 -3.94 7.71 -3.37
C PHE A 72 -5.17 8.58 -3.21
N ALA A 73 -6.33 7.94 -3.10
CA ALA A 73 -7.61 8.58 -2.86
C ALA A 73 -8.42 7.77 -1.82
N THR A 74 -8.31 8.16 -0.55
CA THR A 74 -9.08 7.57 0.57
C THR A 74 -10.06 8.56 1.21
N GLU A 75 -11.02 8.10 2.02
CA GLU A 75 -11.84 9.00 2.86
C GLU A 75 -10.94 9.64 3.93
N ALA A 76 -10.72 10.95 3.81
CA ALA A 76 -9.80 11.69 4.66
C ALA A 76 -10.17 11.56 6.15
N SER A 77 -9.19 11.21 6.99
CA SER A 77 -9.33 10.97 8.44
C SER A 77 -10.18 9.76 8.84
N TYR A 78 -10.66 8.93 7.90
CA TYR A 78 -11.43 7.73 8.19
C TYR A 78 -10.69 6.48 7.72
N ASP A 79 -10.33 6.44 6.45
CA ASP A 79 -9.65 5.30 5.85
C ASP A 79 -8.14 5.58 5.80
N MET A 80 -7.41 4.86 6.65
CA MET A 80 -6.03 5.18 7.00
C MET A 80 -5.07 4.10 6.52
N LEU A 81 -4.02 4.53 5.82
CA LEU A 81 -2.84 3.71 5.62
C LEU A 81 -1.80 4.06 6.69
N TRP A 82 -1.27 3.05 7.37
CA TRP A 82 -0.24 3.17 8.38
C TRP A 82 1.11 2.72 7.84
N VAL A 83 2.09 3.61 7.87
CA VAL A 83 3.49 3.37 7.48
C VAL A 83 4.38 3.88 8.59
N ASN A 84 5.24 3.03 9.15
CA ASN A 84 6.18 3.39 10.21
C ASN A 84 5.50 4.09 11.43
N GLY A 85 4.25 3.73 11.74
CA GLY A 85 3.47 4.35 12.82
C GLY A 85 2.87 5.73 12.50
N GLN A 86 3.05 6.25 11.28
CA GLN A 86 2.35 7.42 10.76
C GLN A 86 1.13 6.99 9.94
N ASN A 87 0.04 7.74 10.04
CA ASN A 87 -1.16 7.50 9.22
C ASN A 87 -1.23 8.47 8.03
N TYR A 88 -1.78 7.98 6.93
CA TYR A 88 -1.98 8.68 5.67
C TYR A 88 -3.43 8.47 5.23
N SER A 89 -4.09 9.54 4.80
CA SER A 89 -5.47 9.48 4.30
C SER A 89 -5.75 10.65 3.36
N GLY A 90 -6.89 10.61 2.65
CA GLY A 90 -7.25 11.63 1.67
C GLY A 90 -6.45 11.45 0.39
N SER A 91 -5.81 12.53 -0.07
CA SER A 91 -5.05 12.56 -1.33
C SER A 91 -3.53 12.55 -1.14
N GLU A 92 -3.04 12.49 0.10
CA GLU A 92 -1.61 12.55 0.42
C GLU A 92 -1.16 11.19 0.97
N GLY A 93 -0.58 10.38 0.09
CA GLY A 93 -0.01 9.07 0.42
C GLY A 93 1.45 9.14 0.89
N PRO A 94 2.02 8.01 1.35
CA PRO A 94 3.38 7.91 1.89
C PRO A 94 4.46 7.87 0.78
N ASP A 95 4.43 8.80 -0.17
CA ASP A 95 5.36 8.83 -1.29
C ASP A 95 6.80 9.11 -0.84
N GLY A 96 7.76 8.31 -1.36
CA GLY A 96 9.17 8.41 -1.01
C GLY A 96 9.53 7.89 0.38
N ILE A 97 8.57 7.35 1.15
CA ILE A 97 8.83 6.84 2.50
C ILE A 97 9.46 5.46 2.41
N ARG A 98 10.62 5.28 3.06
CA ARG A 98 11.22 3.95 3.26
C ARG A 98 10.44 3.18 4.32
N PRO A 99 9.78 2.07 3.97
CA PRO A 99 9.07 1.27 4.96
C PRO A 99 10.07 0.52 5.86
N SER A 100 9.81 0.51 7.17
CA SER A 100 10.63 -0.20 8.17
C SER A 100 9.89 -1.36 8.85
N GLY A 101 8.70 -1.69 8.37
CA GLY A 101 7.85 -2.74 8.92
C GLY A 101 6.60 -2.97 8.07
N GLN A 102 5.69 -3.79 8.58
CA GLN A 102 4.41 -4.09 7.94
C GLN A 102 3.58 -2.81 7.77
N LEU A 103 2.96 -2.66 6.61
CA LEU A 103 2.02 -1.59 6.32
C LEU A 103 0.61 -2.10 6.66
N VAL A 104 -0.26 -1.22 7.15
CA VAL A 104 -1.64 -1.59 7.51
C VAL A 104 -2.60 -0.59 6.89
N TRP A 105 -3.60 -1.07 6.17
CA TRP A 105 -4.71 -0.23 5.71
C TRP A 105 -5.99 -0.68 6.40
N SER A 106 -6.81 0.29 6.84
CA SER A 106 -8.07 0.07 7.57
C SER A 106 -9.00 1.26 7.50
#